data_AF-A0A7K3Y085-F1
#
_entry.id   AF-A0A7K3Y085-F1
#
_cell.length_a   1.000
_cell.length_b   1.000
_cell.length_c   1.000
_cell.angle_alpha   90.00
_cell.angle_beta   90.00
_cell.angle_gamma   90.00
#
_symmetry.space_group_name_H-M   'P 1'
#
loop_
_entity.id
_entity.type
_entity.pdbx_description
1 polymer ?
#
loop_
_entity_poly.entity_id
_entity_poly.type
_entity_poly.pdbx_seq_one_letter_code
_entity_poly.pdbx_strand_id
1 'polypeptide(L)'
;MTTTAATVASQTRTAVAPVAKACTLAAPAAAPSKARAHADNTPTPPALGAEVLNTLEKRWKHDARSLTLRVMEATIHRASQNIEDVLTLWDEDRVRWVEKAPFLLRMTKGDIVVCPMDDMHVAASFKRLDDALPFDAAGTAGSRLTWKSFGPCSYAVGRRVSSFAFGTSEAGLLTVIEARFEDGGRLALGAQGCGYAQARRRTNPPVRSSVRATPCLPWSLHLRSA
;
A
#
# COMPACT_ATOMS: atom_id res chain seq x y z
N MET A 1 -16.14 54.56 40.99
CA MET A 1 -14.78 54.16 41.40
C MET A 1 -14.02 53.82 40.12
N THR A 2 -13.30 54.76 39.50
CA THR A 2 -11.88 55.11 39.70
C THR A 2 -10.86 54.02 39.30
N THR A 3 -10.23 54.26 38.12
CA THR A 3 -8.78 54.16 37.78
C THR A 3 -8.07 52.78 37.81
N THR A 4 -6.98 52.49 37.06
CA THR A 4 -6.12 53.27 36.11
C THR A 4 -5.61 52.39 34.95
N ALA A 5 -5.10 52.97 33.86
CA ALA A 5 -4.24 52.31 32.87
C ALA A 5 -2.74 52.41 33.23
N ALA A 6 -1.88 51.54 32.67
CA ALA A 6 -0.44 51.76 32.60
C ALA A 6 0.23 50.99 31.44
N THR A 7 0.75 51.74 30.46
CA THR A 7 1.75 51.28 29.49
C THR A 7 3.12 51.74 29.97
N VAL A 8 4.17 50.90 29.85
CA VAL A 8 5.55 51.40 29.81
C VAL A 8 6.33 50.69 28.71
N ALA A 9 6.85 51.49 27.78
CA ALA A 9 7.91 51.12 26.87
C ALA A 9 9.08 52.08 27.09
N SER A 10 10.32 51.57 27.08
CA SER A 10 11.57 52.33 27.12
C SER A 10 12.74 51.44 26.66
N GLN A 11 13.83 51.92 26.06
CA GLN A 11 14.08 53.04 25.13
C GLN A 11 15.59 52.95 24.71
N THR A 12 15.94 53.33 23.46
CA THR A 12 17.20 53.97 22.95
C THR A 12 18.55 53.87 23.70
N ARG A 13 19.78 53.95 23.13
CA ARG A 13 20.36 54.72 21.98
C ARG A 13 21.82 54.20 21.75
N THR A 14 22.34 53.90 20.55
CA THR A 14 23.01 54.76 19.52
C THR A 14 24.37 55.43 19.87
N ALA A 15 25.45 55.03 19.18
CA ALA A 15 26.68 55.80 18.78
C ALA A 15 27.53 54.89 17.85
N VAL A 16 27.71 55.09 16.54
CA VAL A 16 28.47 56.10 15.73
C VAL A 16 30.00 55.87 15.71
N ALA A 17 30.59 55.92 14.50
CA ALA A 17 31.93 55.41 14.11
C ALA A 17 33.11 56.42 14.28
N PRO A 18 34.34 56.05 13.85
CA PRO A 18 34.85 56.63 12.59
C PRO A 18 35.69 55.69 11.69
N VAL A 19 36.17 56.26 10.57
CA VAL A 19 36.75 55.63 9.36
C VAL A 19 38.29 55.63 9.33
N ALA A 20 38.91 54.65 8.66
CA ALA A 20 40.29 54.74 8.15
C ALA A 20 40.40 54.22 6.69
N LYS A 21 41.27 54.83 5.88
CA LYS A 21 41.42 54.57 4.44
C LYS A 21 42.50 53.51 4.12
N ALA A 22 42.10 52.55 3.27
CA ALA A 22 42.69 52.13 1.99
C ALA A 22 44.23 51.99 1.81
N CYS A 23 44.63 50.84 1.26
CA CYS A 23 45.67 50.75 0.23
C CYS A 23 45.46 49.52 -0.68
N THR A 24 45.97 49.58 -1.92
CA THR A 24 45.58 48.73 -3.06
C THR A 24 46.60 47.64 -3.37
N LEU A 25 46.15 46.44 -3.79
CA LEU A 25 46.87 45.60 -4.77
C LEU A 25 45.94 44.55 -5.39
N ALA A 26 46.21 44.16 -6.64
CA ALA A 26 45.27 43.45 -7.50
C ALA A 26 45.81 42.12 -8.06
N ALA A 27 44.89 41.19 -8.35
CA ALA A 27 45.04 40.01 -9.24
C ALA A 27 46.04 38.92 -8.78
N PRO A 28 45.90 37.64 -9.22
CA PRO A 28 45.17 37.16 -10.39
C PRO A 28 44.05 36.12 -10.13
N ALA A 29 43.28 35.84 -11.19
CA ALA A 29 42.23 34.82 -11.19
C ALA A 29 42.81 33.40 -11.08
N ALA A 30 42.36 32.64 -10.08
CA ALA A 30 42.59 31.21 -9.98
C ALA A 30 41.37 30.44 -10.54
N ALA A 31 41.64 29.31 -11.20
CA ALA A 31 40.67 28.53 -11.96
C ALA A 31 39.45 28.05 -11.15
N PRO A 32 38.29 27.77 -11.78
CA PRO A 32 37.16 27.16 -11.11
C PRO A 32 37.56 25.80 -10.55
N SER A 33 37.73 25.73 -9.23
CA SER A 33 37.97 24.48 -8.53
C SER A 33 36.79 23.56 -8.81
N LYS A 34 37.07 22.36 -9.35
CA LYS A 34 36.02 21.38 -9.70
C LYS A 34 35.23 21.07 -8.44
N ALA A 35 34.02 21.63 -8.35
CA ALA A 35 32.99 21.18 -7.43
C ALA A 35 32.68 19.73 -7.80
N ARG A 36 33.43 18.81 -7.19
CA ARG A 36 33.22 17.38 -7.29
C ARG A 36 31.88 17.16 -6.60
N ALA A 37 30.82 17.07 -7.40
CA ALA A 37 29.50 16.72 -6.92
C ALA A 37 29.67 15.43 -6.11
N HIS A 38 29.66 15.57 -4.80
CA HIS A 38 29.47 14.45 -3.91
C HIS A 38 28.03 14.08 -4.17
N ALA A 39 27.81 13.07 -5.01
CA ALA A 39 26.50 12.49 -5.16
C ALA A 39 26.07 12.10 -3.74
N ASP A 40 24.99 12.73 -3.27
CA ASP A 40 24.38 12.38 -2.00
C ASP A 40 23.84 10.96 -2.16
N ASN A 41 24.72 9.99 -1.95
CA ASN A 41 24.42 8.58 -1.78
C ASN A 41 23.79 8.36 -0.40
N THR A 42 22.91 9.28 0.02
CA THR A 42 21.91 9.03 1.04
C THR A 42 21.17 7.78 0.57
N PRO A 43 21.25 6.65 1.29
CA PRO A 43 20.54 5.46 0.87
C PRO A 43 19.06 5.81 0.87
N THR A 44 18.44 5.89 -0.31
CA THR A 44 16.99 6.04 -0.42
C THR A 44 16.39 4.93 0.44
N PRO A 45 15.65 5.26 1.52
CA PRO A 45 15.15 4.22 2.41
C PRO A 45 14.33 3.25 1.56
N PRO A 46 14.58 1.93 1.67
CA PRO A 46 13.90 0.96 0.82
C PRO A 46 12.39 1.16 0.98
N ALA A 47 11.68 1.21 -0.14
CA ALA A 47 10.24 1.36 -0.14
C ALA A 47 9.62 0.38 0.87
N LEU A 48 8.76 0.88 1.77
CA LEU A 48 8.22 0.06 2.86
C LEU A 48 7.48 -1.18 2.32
N GLY A 49 6.91 -1.08 1.11
CA GLY A 49 6.44 -2.22 0.32
C GLY A 49 7.56 -3.22 -0.01
N ALA A 50 8.64 -2.81 -0.67
CA ALA A 50 9.76 -3.69 -1.02
C ALA A 50 10.35 -4.44 0.20
N GLU A 51 10.45 -3.79 1.37
CA GLU A 51 10.83 -4.46 2.63
C GLU A 51 9.82 -5.54 3.06
N VAL A 52 8.52 -5.26 2.92
CA VAL A 52 7.44 -6.22 3.19
C VAL A 52 7.51 -7.43 2.25
N LEU A 53 7.65 -7.24 0.94
CA LEU A 53 7.73 -8.35 -0.02
C LEU A 53 8.96 -9.23 0.24
N ASN A 54 10.13 -8.62 0.37
CA ASN A 54 11.38 -9.32 0.66
C ASN A 54 11.30 -10.12 1.97
N THR A 55 10.64 -9.57 3.00
CA THR A 55 10.38 -10.26 4.27
C THR A 55 9.44 -11.46 4.10
N LEU A 56 8.36 -11.30 3.33
CA LEU A 56 7.42 -12.39 3.04
C LEU A 56 8.09 -13.50 2.21
N GLU A 57 8.80 -13.15 1.14
CA GLU A 57 9.54 -14.11 0.31
C GLU A 57 10.57 -14.92 1.10
N LYS A 58 11.37 -14.26 1.95
CA LYS A 58 12.36 -14.94 2.80
C LYS A 58 11.70 -15.93 3.75
N ARG A 59 10.57 -15.55 4.36
CA ARG A 59 9.80 -16.43 5.25
C ARG A 59 9.13 -17.56 4.47
N TRP A 60 8.60 -17.30 3.28
CA TRP A 60 7.99 -18.29 2.39
C TRP A 60 9.00 -19.36 1.96
N LYS A 61 10.19 -18.94 1.52
CA LYS A 61 11.32 -19.82 1.14
C LYS A 61 11.85 -20.65 2.32
N HIS A 62 11.65 -20.21 3.55
CA HIS A 62 12.07 -20.92 4.76
C HIS A 62 10.99 -21.89 5.29
N ASP A 63 9.77 -21.40 5.51
CA ASP A 63 8.61 -22.18 5.97
C ASP A 63 7.28 -21.51 5.56
N ALA A 64 6.82 -21.83 4.35
CA ALA A 64 5.55 -21.35 3.81
C ALA A 64 4.31 -21.80 4.62
N ARG A 65 4.37 -22.93 5.34
CA ARG A 65 3.25 -23.45 6.15
C ARG A 65 3.11 -22.67 7.45
N SER A 66 4.20 -22.47 8.19
CA SER A 66 4.21 -21.63 9.40
C SER A 66 3.86 -20.18 9.07
N LEU A 67 4.32 -19.66 7.93
CA LEU A 67 3.88 -18.35 7.44
C LEU A 67 2.37 -18.32 7.16
N THR A 68 1.82 -19.32 6.46
CA THR A 68 0.38 -19.45 6.18
C THR A 68 -0.45 -19.44 7.47
N LEU A 69 -0.10 -20.28 8.45
CA LEU A 69 -0.84 -20.37 9.72
C LEU A 69 -0.85 -19.04 10.49
N ARG A 70 0.32 -18.39 10.60
CA ARG A 70 0.45 -17.06 11.24
C ARG A 70 -0.36 -15.99 10.52
N VAL A 71 -0.41 -16.04 9.18
CA VAL A 71 -1.22 -15.12 8.38
C VAL A 71 -2.71 -15.34 8.64
N MET A 72 -3.18 -16.59 8.67
CA MET A 72 -4.58 -16.90 8.96
C MET A 72 -4.99 -16.43 10.36
N GLU A 73 -4.21 -16.76 11.39
CA GLU A 73 -4.41 -16.34 12.77
C GLU A 73 -4.48 -14.80 12.89
N ALA A 74 -3.45 -14.10 12.41
CA ALA A 74 -3.38 -12.64 12.46
C ALA A 74 -4.51 -11.96 11.66
N THR A 75 -4.99 -12.58 10.57
CA THR A 75 -6.13 -12.08 9.77
C THR A 75 -7.45 -12.22 10.51
N ILE A 76 -7.69 -13.33 11.23
CA ILE A 76 -8.92 -13.53 12.02
C ILE A 76 -9.11 -12.39 13.04
N HIS A 77 -8.03 -11.96 13.69
CA HIS A 77 -8.04 -10.82 14.63
C HIS A 77 -8.34 -9.45 14.00
N ARG A 78 -8.47 -9.36 12.66
CA ARG A 78 -8.85 -8.13 11.94
C ARG A 78 -10.34 -8.02 11.63
N ALA A 79 -11.15 -9.01 12.03
CA ALA A 79 -12.61 -8.93 11.91
C ALA A 79 -13.21 -7.75 12.71
N SER A 80 -14.50 -7.44 12.44
CA SER A 80 -15.27 -6.33 13.03
C SER A 80 -14.75 -4.92 12.70
N GLN A 81 -13.85 -4.79 11.73
CA GLN A 81 -13.34 -3.52 11.18
C GLN A 81 -14.03 -3.16 9.86
N ASN A 82 -14.01 -1.87 9.50
CA ASN A 82 -14.43 -1.40 8.19
C ASN A 82 -13.25 -1.42 7.20
N ILE A 83 -13.55 -1.68 5.94
CA ILE A 83 -12.64 -1.42 4.83
C ILE A 83 -12.72 0.07 4.49
N GLU A 84 -11.57 0.75 4.46
CA GLU A 84 -11.49 2.16 4.06
C GLU A 84 -11.11 2.30 2.59
N ASP A 85 -10.27 1.39 2.07
CA ASP A 85 -9.97 1.28 0.64
C ASP A 85 -9.40 -0.11 0.29
N VAL A 86 -9.41 -0.46 -0.99
CA VAL A 86 -8.75 -1.65 -1.57
C VAL A 86 -7.86 -1.17 -2.69
N LEU A 87 -6.55 -1.07 -2.45
CA LEU A 87 -5.59 -0.56 -3.44
C LEU A 87 -4.80 -1.70 -4.10
N THR A 88 -4.32 -1.45 -5.32
CA THR A 88 -3.28 -2.25 -5.96
C THR A 88 -2.36 -1.36 -6.78
N LEU A 89 -1.33 -1.93 -7.40
CA LEU A 89 -0.31 -1.18 -8.13
C LEU A 89 -0.81 -0.78 -9.52
N TRP A 90 -0.73 0.52 -9.78
CA TRP A 90 -0.98 1.14 -11.06
C TRP A 90 0.35 1.57 -11.68
N ASP A 91 0.54 1.24 -12.95
CA ASP A 91 1.67 1.67 -13.78
C ASP A 91 1.28 2.97 -14.49
N GLU A 92 1.80 4.11 -14.02
CA GLU A 92 1.44 5.43 -14.58
C GLU A 92 1.91 5.57 -16.03
N ASP A 93 3.05 4.99 -16.38
CA ASP A 93 3.65 5.14 -17.72
C ASP A 93 2.94 4.29 -18.77
N ARG A 94 2.38 3.13 -18.34
CA ARG A 94 1.60 2.24 -19.22
C ARG A 94 0.09 2.36 -19.03
N VAL A 95 -0.36 3.24 -18.14
CA VAL A 95 -1.78 3.55 -17.85
C VAL A 95 -2.60 2.28 -17.61
N ARG A 96 -2.08 1.36 -16.79
CA ARG A 96 -2.69 0.05 -16.54
C ARG A 96 -2.41 -0.50 -15.14
N TRP A 97 -3.23 -1.44 -14.70
CA TRP A 97 -2.96 -2.24 -13.51
C TRP A 97 -1.77 -3.18 -13.75
N VAL A 98 -0.93 -3.35 -12.73
CA VAL A 98 0.20 -4.30 -12.79
C VAL A 98 -0.32 -5.72 -12.56
N GLU A 99 0.03 -6.64 -13.46
CA GLU A 99 -0.31 -8.06 -13.33
C GLU A 99 0.44 -8.69 -12.15
N LYS A 100 -0.24 -9.59 -11.40
CA LYS A 100 0.29 -10.20 -10.17
C LYS A 100 0.81 -9.17 -9.16
N ALA A 101 0.20 -7.99 -9.14
CA ALA A 101 0.47 -6.99 -8.12
C ALA A 101 -0.08 -7.42 -6.75
N PRO A 102 0.57 -6.99 -5.66
CA PRO A 102 -0.01 -7.09 -4.32
C PRO A 102 -1.25 -6.22 -4.18
N PHE A 103 -2.14 -6.62 -3.28
CA PHE A 103 -3.31 -5.86 -2.86
C PHE A 103 -3.11 -5.31 -1.45
N LEU A 104 -3.46 -4.04 -1.26
CA LEU A 104 -3.47 -3.35 0.01
C LEU A 104 -4.93 -3.18 0.45
N LEU A 105 -5.38 -4.02 1.38
CA LEU A 105 -6.67 -3.90 2.03
C LEU A 105 -6.52 -2.97 3.23
N ARG A 106 -6.89 -1.69 3.05
CA ARG A 106 -6.81 -0.69 4.11
C ARG A 106 -8.01 -0.82 5.05
N MET A 107 -7.76 -1.00 6.34
CA MET A 107 -8.79 -1.12 7.37
C MET A 107 -8.55 -0.13 8.50
N THR A 108 -9.62 0.23 9.22
CA THR A 108 -9.64 1.30 10.23
C THR A 108 -8.54 1.22 11.31
N LYS A 109 -8.07 0.02 11.69
CA LYS A 109 -7.01 -0.18 12.70
C LYS A 109 -5.74 -0.83 12.13
N GLY A 110 -5.53 -0.74 10.82
CA GLY A 110 -4.32 -1.19 10.15
C GLY A 110 -4.58 -1.99 8.87
N ASP A 111 -3.55 -2.07 8.05
CA ASP A 111 -3.66 -2.62 6.70
C ASP A 111 -3.37 -4.13 6.65
N ILE A 112 -3.93 -4.81 5.65
CA ILE A 112 -3.55 -6.16 5.25
C ILE A 112 -2.97 -6.08 3.84
N VAL A 113 -1.68 -6.39 3.72
CA VAL A 113 -0.93 -6.35 2.47
C VAL A 113 -0.81 -7.77 1.95
N VAL A 114 -1.57 -8.13 0.91
CA VAL A 114 -1.61 -9.47 0.32
C VAL A 114 -0.72 -9.52 -0.91
N CYS A 115 0.35 -10.31 -0.85
CA CYS A 115 1.33 -10.47 -1.93
C CYS A 115 1.23 -11.87 -2.56
N PRO A 116 1.18 -12.01 -3.89
CA PRO A 116 1.40 -13.30 -4.55
C PRO A 116 2.82 -13.79 -4.29
N MET A 117 2.95 -15.07 -3.95
CA MET A 117 4.24 -15.75 -3.75
C MET A 117 4.62 -16.62 -4.96
N ASP A 118 3.60 -17.11 -5.67
CA ASP A 118 3.68 -17.80 -6.97
C ASP A 118 2.33 -17.62 -7.71
N ASP A 119 2.05 -18.41 -8.75
CA ASP A 119 0.82 -18.32 -9.54
C ASP A 119 -0.46 -18.74 -8.79
N MET A 120 -0.33 -19.47 -7.68
CA MET A 120 -1.46 -20.04 -6.93
C MET A 120 -1.57 -19.50 -5.51
N HIS A 121 -0.44 -19.14 -4.90
CA HIS A 121 -0.36 -18.86 -3.47
C HIS A 121 -0.10 -17.39 -3.13
N VAL A 122 -0.60 -16.98 -1.98
CA VAL A 122 -0.40 -15.65 -1.40
C VAL A 122 0.15 -15.75 0.02
N ALA A 123 0.89 -14.72 0.44
CA ALA A 123 1.17 -14.45 1.84
C ALA A 123 0.75 -13.02 2.17
N ALA A 124 0.54 -12.72 3.46
CA ALA A 124 0.15 -11.37 3.87
C ALA A 124 1.00 -10.79 5.00
N SER A 125 1.06 -9.46 5.03
CA SER A 125 1.71 -8.67 6.07
C SER A 125 0.72 -7.68 6.69
N PHE A 126 0.93 -7.38 7.97
CA PHE A 126 0.06 -6.52 8.78
C PHE A 126 0.82 -5.27 9.25
N LYS A 127 1.45 -4.57 8.31
CA LYS A 127 2.05 -3.24 8.53
C LYS A 127 1.13 -2.21 7.89
N ARG A 128 0.88 -1.08 8.58
CA ARG A 128 0.32 0.11 7.93
C ARG A 128 1.33 0.62 6.91
N LEU A 129 0.91 0.79 5.66
CA LEU A 129 1.77 1.33 4.60
C LEU A 129 1.41 2.79 4.36
N ASP A 130 2.44 3.64 4.31
CA ASP A 130 2.30 4.99 3.75
C ASP A 130 2.19 4.89 2.23
N ASP A 131 1.28 5.68 1.64
CA ASP A 131 0.95 5.62 0.21
C ASP A 131 2.10 6.03 -0.72
N ALA A 132 3.18 6.59 -0.17
CA ALA A 132 4.25 7.27 -0.89
C ALA A 132 5.19 6.36 -1.70
N LEU A 133 5.32 5.06 -1.35
CA LEU A 133 6.33 4.19 -1.96
C LEU A 133 5.78 2.78 -2.25
N PRO A 134 5.43 2.47 -3.51
CA PRO A 134 4.97 1.15 -3.92
C PRO A 134 6.11 0.11 -3.94
N PHE A 135 5.75 -1.15 -4.21
CA PHE A 135 6.72 -2.22 -4.40
C PHE A 135 7.47 -2.06 -5.73
N ASP A 136 8.78 -2.31 -5.72
CA ASP A 136 9.54 -2.58 -6.94
C ASP A 136 9.11 -3.95 -7.51
N ALA A 137 8.08 -3.96 -8.34
CA ALA A 137 7.57 -5.19 -8.94
C ALA A 137 8.58 -5.75 -9.96
N ALA A 138 8.86 -7.04 -9.90
CA ALA A 138 9.76 -7.69 -10.86
C ALA A 138 9.21 -7.54 -12.29
N GLY A 139 9.96 -6.84 -13.14
CA GLY A 139 9.54 -6.49 -14.51
C GLY A 139 9.09 -5.03 -14.72
N THR A 140 9.06 -4.19 -13.67
CA THR A 140 8.72 -2.75 -13.75
C THR A 140 9.92 -1.83 -13.54
N ALA A 141 11.15 -2.32 -13.75
CA ALA A 141 12.37 -1.53 -13.61
C ALA A 141 12.32 -0.29 -14.52
N GLY A 142 12.15 0.90 -13.93
CA GLY A 142 12.00 2.18 -14.63
C GLY A 142 10.56 2.69 -14.83
N SER A 143 9.52 1.93 -14.48
CA SER A 143 8.12 2.41 -14.48
C SER A 143 7.80 3.15 -13.18
N ARG A 144 7.11 4.29 -13.29
CA ARG A 144 6.53 5.02 -12.14
C ARG A 144 5.25 4.32 -11.68
N LEU A 145 5.41 3.43 -10.71
CA LEU A 145 4.28 2.79 -10.04
C LEU A 145 3.65 3.74 -9.00
N THR A 146 2.35 3.56 -8.75
CA THR A 146 1.59 4.21 -7.66
C THR A 146 0.62 3.22 -7.01
N TRP A 147 0.28 3.44 -5.74
CA TRP A 147 -0.89 2.82 -5.13
C TRP A 147 -2.15 3.54 -5.59
N LYS A 148 -3.15 2.78 -6.04
CA LYS A 148 -4.40 3.35 -6.54
C LYS A 148 -5.60 2.48 -6.14
N SER A 149 -6.66 3.13 -5.69
CA SER A 149 -7.93 2.50 -5.31
C SER A 149 -8.45 1.65 -6.48
N PHE A 150 -8.62 0.36 -6.24
CA PHE A 150 -8.95 -0.61 -7.27
C PHE A 150 -10.44 -0.57 -7.56
N GLY A 151 -10.83 0.16 -8.61
CA GLY A 151 -12.23 0.41 -8.99
C GLY A 151 -13.18 -0.80 -8.93
N PRO A 152 -12.79 -2.00 -9.42
CA PRO A 152 -13.62 -3.21 -9.32
C PRO A 152 -13.93 -3.67 -7.88
N CYS A 153 -13.16 -3.25 -6.88
CA CYS A 153 -13.38 -3.52 -5.46
C CYS A 153 -13.99 -2.35 -4.67
N SER A 154 -14.33 -1.24 -5.32
CA SER A 154 -15.00 -0.08 -4.69
C SER A 154 -16.27 -0.45 -3.90
N TYR A 155 -16.97 -1.51 -4.28
CA TYR A 155 -18.14 -2.07 -3.58
C TYR A 155 -17.86 -2.59 -2.16
N ALA A 156 -16.59 -2.76 -1.79
CA ALA A 156 -16.16 -3.20 -0.47
C ALA A 156 -15.92 -2.02 0.50
N VAL A 157 -15.70 -0.81 -0.01
CA VAL A 157 -15.36 0.39 0.76
C VAL A 157 -16.52 0.79 1.69
N GLY A 158 -16.19 1.19 2.92
CA GLY A 158 -17.14 1.55 3.97
C GLY A 158 -17.82 0.36 4.64
N ARG A 159 -17.64 -0.88 4.14
CA ARG A 159 -18.33 -2.06 4.69
C ARG A 159 -17.54 -2.71 5.81
N ARG A 160 -18.29 -3.24 6.77
CA ARG A 160 -17.77 -3.92 7.94
C ARG A 160 -17.55 -5.41 7.67
N VAL A 161 -16.34 -5.89 7.96
CA VAL A 161 -15.96 -7.29 7.85
C VAL A 161 -16.48 -8.04 9.07
N SER A 162 -17.39 -8.98 8.87
CA SER A 162 -17.93 -9.85 9.93
C SER A 162 -16.96 -10.98 10.28
N SER A 163 -16.26 -11.52 9.28
CA SER A 163 -15.32 -12.63 9.42
C SER A 163 -14.38 -12.72 8.23
N PHE A 164 -13.29 -13.48 8.39
CA PHE A 164 -12.43 -13.90 7.29
C PHE A 164 -12.54 -15.41 7.07
N ALA A 165 -12.38 -15.82 5.81
CA ALA A 165 -12.21 -17.21 5.41
C ALA A 165 -11.00 -17.34 4.49
N PHE A 166 -10.51 -18.56 4.32
CA PHE A 166 -9.25 -18.83 3.63
C PHE A 166 -9.43 -19.95 2.61
N GLY A 167 -8.92 -19.74 1.40
CA GLY A 167 -8.65 -20.81 0.46
C GLY A 167 -7.24 -21.35 0.70
N THR A 168 -7.09 -22.67 0.72
CA THR A 168 -5.77 -23.33 0.83
C THR A 168 -5.61 -24.39 -0.24
N SER A 169 -4.40 -24.59 -0.74
CA SER A 169 -4.05 -25.72 -1.59
C SER A 169 -3.94 -27.02 -0.77
N GLU A 170 -3.83 -28.18 -1.45
CA GLU A 170 -3.61 -29.49 -0.82
C GLU A 170 -2.36 -29.51 0.08
N ALA A 171 -1.35 -28.71 -0.25
CA ALA A 171 -0.15 -28.54 0.56
C ALA A 171 -0.40 -27.76 1.88
N GLY A 172 -1.61 -27.25 2.12
CA GLY A 172 -1.96 -26.40 3.27
C GLY A 172 -1.46 -24.97 3.15
N LEU A 173 -1.17 -24.50 1.92
CA LEU A 173 -0.66 -23.17 1.65
C LEU A 173 -1.79 -22.23 1.22
N LEU A 174 -1.74 -20.98 1.68
CA LEU A 174 -2.78 -19.99 1.43
C LEU A 174 -2.87 -19.61 -0.06
N THR A 175 -4.06 -19.74 -0.65
CA THR A 175 -4.34 -19.34 -2.04
C THR A 175 -5.21 -18.09 -2.13
N VAL A 176 -6.10 -17.89 -1.15
CA VAL A 176 -7.07 -16.79 -1.11
C VAL A 176 -7.33 -16.35 0.33
N ILE A 177 -7.41 -15.04 0.56
CA ILE A 177 -8.03 -14.44 1.76
C ILE A 177 -9.40 -13.87 1.35
N GLU A 178 -10.48 -14.35 1.97
CA GLU A 178 -11.85 -13.88 1.74
C GLU A 178 -12.35 -13.07 2.93
N ALA A 179 -12.54 -11.76 2.76
CA ALA A 179 -13.26 -10.92 3.70
C ALA A 179 -14.78 -11.09 3.47
N ARG A 180 -15.52 -11.40 4.53
CA ARG A 180 -16.99 -11.52 4.51
C ARG A 180 -17.61 -10.33 5.22
N PHE A 181 -18.67 -9.77 4.66
CA PHE A 181 -19.31 -8.57 5.17
C PHE A 181 -20.55 -8.89 6.04
N GLU A 182 -20.92 -7.98 6.94
CA GLU A 182 -22.11 -8.12 7.79
C GLU A 182 -23.42 -8.24 6.98
N ASP A 183 -23.47 -7.63 5.78
CA ASP A 183 -24.58 -7.71 4.82
C ASP A 183 -24.48 -8.91 3.85
N GLY A 184 -23.58 -9.86 4.11
CA GLY A 184 -23.46 -11.13 3.37
C GLY A 184 -22.70 -11.07 2.04
N GLY A 185 -22.13 -9.92 1.67
CA GLY A 185 -21.20 -9.82 0.55
C GLY A 185 -19.81 -10.37 0.88
N ARG A 186 -18.95 -10.48 -0.13
CA ARG A 186 -17.57 -10.95 0.02
C ARG A 186 -16.59 -10.29 -0.94
N LEU A 187 -15.33 -10.22 -0.50
CA LEU A 187 -14.16 -9.79 -1.27
C LEU A 187 -13.08 -10.86 -1.08
N ALA A 188 -12.67 -11.51 -2.17
CA ALA A 188 -11.58 -12.48 -2.17
C ALA A 188 -10.32 -11.86 -2.78
N LEU A 189 -9.18 -12.05 -2.16
CA LEU A 189 -7.86 -11.60 -2.63
C LEU A 189 -6.96 -12.83 -2.79
N GLY A 190 -6.49 -13.11 -4.00
CA GLY A 190 -5.65 -14.27 -4.32
C GLY A 190 -4.57 -13.94 -5.35
N ALA A 191 -3.72 -14.93 -5.68
CA ALA A 191 -2.54 -14.71 -6.52
C ALA A 191 -2.86 -14.23 -7.95
N GLN A 192 -4.00 -14.69 -8.49
CA GLN A 192 -4.53 -14.33 -9.81
C GLN A 192 -5.34 -13.01 -9.81
N GLY A 193 -5.34 -12.26 -8.69
CA GLY A 193 -6.11 -11.03 -8.51
C GLY A 193 -7.25 -11.18 -7.49
N CYS A 194 -8.14 -10.18 -7.47
CA CYS A 194 -9.32 -10.23 -6.61
C CYS A 194 -10.49 -10.98 -7.26
N GLY A 195 -11.15 -11.83 -6.48
CA GLY A 195 -12.42 -12.43 -6.83
C GLY A 195 -13.58 -11.69 -6.16
N TYR A 196 -14.63 -11.36 -6.92
CA TYR A 196 -15.90 -10.94 -6.36
C TYR A 196 -16.93 -12.06 -6.51
N ALA A 197 -17.85 -12.13 -5.55
CA ALA A 197 -19.15 -12.72 -5.83
C ALA A 197 -20.18 -12.06 -4.91
N GLN A 198 -21.16 -11.41 -5.53
CA GLN A 198 -22.17 -10.62 -4.83
C GLN A 198 -23.00 -11.50 -3.90
N ALA A 199 -23.51 -10.92 -2.81
CA ALA A 199 -24.56 -11.54 -2.03
C ALA A 199 -25.79 -11.75 -2.93
N ARG A 200 -26.08 -12.99 -3.32
CA ARG A 200 -27.44 -13.30 -3.79
C ARG A 200 -28.36 -13.06 -2.60
N ARG A 201 -29.25 -12.07 -2.68
CA ARG A 201 -30.35 -11.93 -1.72
C ARG A 201 -31.00 -13.30 -1.57
N ARG A 202 -31.12 -13.78 -0.33
CA ARG A 202 -31.74 -15.07 -0.02
C ARG A 202 -33.26 -14.93 -0.15
N THR A 203 -33.75 -14.79 -1.38
CA THR A 203 -35.19 -14.88 -1.68
C THR A 203 -35.58 -16.35 -1.59
N ASN A 204 -36.01 -16.74 -0.39
CA ASN A 204 -36.51 -18.05 0.03
C ASN A 204 -35.50 -19.23 0.02
N PRO A 205 -35.74 -20.25 0.88
CA PRO A 205 -34.92 -21.46 0.91
C PRO A 205 -35.22 -22.33 -0.32
N PRO A 206 -34.21 -23.01 -0.90
CA PRO A 206 -34.45 -23.92 -2.01
C PRO A 206 -35.07 -25.24 -1.50
N VAL A 207 -36.18 -25.63 -2.13
CA VAL A 207 -36.57 -27.05 -2.22
C VAL A 207 -35.39 -27.81 -2.83
N ARG A 208 -35.10 -29.02 -2.31
CA ARG A 208 -33.98 -29.85 -2.77
C ARG A 208 -33.97 -30.01 -4.29
N SER A 209 -32.92 -29.50 -4.93
CA SER A 209 -32.48 -29.94 -6.25
C SER A 209 -30.95 -29.94 -6.30
N SER A 210 -30.39 -31.04 -6.79
CA SER A 210 -28.94 -31.23 -6.92
C SER A 210 -28.43 -30.51 -8.16
N VAL A 211 -27.59 -29.49 -7.97
CA VAL A 211 -26.90 -28.82 -9.08
C VAL A 211 -25.39 -28.87 -8.87
N ARG A 212 -24.71 -29.36 -9.90
CA ARG A 212 -23.27 -29.64 -9.96
C ARG A 212 -22.48 -28.33 -9.93
N ALA A 213 -21.36 -28.29 -9.21
CA ALA A 213 -20.52 -27.10 -9.14
C ALA A 213 -19.88 -26.77 -10.50
N THR A 214 -19.99 -25.52 -10.93
CA THR A 214 -19.32 -25.00 -12.13
C THR A 214 -18.05 -24.27 -11.70
N PRO A 215 -16.85 -24.61 -12.23
CA PRO A 215 -15.63 -23.87 -11.94
C PRO A 215 -15.67 -22.47 -12.57
N CYS A 216 -15.08 -21.48 -11.88
CA CYS A 216 -14.95 -20.13 -12.41
C CYS A 216 -13.84 -20.09 -13.47
N LEU A 217 -14.12 -19.48 -14.63
CA LEU A 217 -13.13 -19.27 -15.69
C LEU A 217 -12.18 -18.12 -15.36
N PRO A 218 -10.90 -18.18 -15.78
CA PRO A 218 -9.99 -17.04 -15.73
C PRO A 218 -10.40 -15.97 -16.75
N TRP A 219 -10.27 -14.69 -16.39
CA TRP A 219 -10.61 -13.58 -17.27
C TRP A 219 -9.55 -13.31 -18.34
N SER A 220 -9.77 -13.85 -19.54
CA SER A 220 -9.09 -13.38 -20.76
C SER A 220 -9.89 -12.24 -21.41
N LEU A 221 -9.45 -11.00 -21.23
CA LEU A 221 -10.04 -9.82 -21.87
C LEU A 221 -9.79 -9.82 -23.38
N HIS A 222 -10.80 -10.21 -24.17
CA HIS A 222 -10.88 -9.80 -25.57
C HIS A 222 -11.52 -8.41 -25.66
N LEU A 223 -10.66 -7.39 -25.77
CA LEU A 223 -11.07 -6.07 -26.25
C LEU A 223 -11.57 -6.20 -27.70
N ARG A 224 -12.85 -5.97 -27.93
CA ARG A 224 -13.35 -5.58 -29.26
C ARG A 224 -13.43 -4.07 -29.29
N SER A 225 -12.66 -3.45 -30.18
CA SER A 225 -12.82 -2.05 -30.53
C SER A 225 -14.17 -1.81 -31.21
N ALA A 226 -14.75 -0.65 -30.94
CA ALA A 226 -15.63 0.05 -31.88
C ALA A 226 -14.77 1.06 -32.68
#